data_AF-A0A7M3XQF2-F1
#
_entry.id   AF-A0A7M3XQF2-F1
#
_cell.length_a   1.000
_cell.length_b   1.000
_cell.length_c   1.000
_cell.angle_alpha   90.00
_cell.angle_beta   90.00
_cell.angle_gamma   90.00
#
_symmetry.space_group_name_H-M   'P 1'
#
loop_
_entity.id
_entity.type
_entity.pdbx_description
1 polymer ?
#
loop_
_entity_poly.entity_id
_entity_poly.type
_entity_poly.pdbx_seq_one_letter_code
_entity_poly.pdbx_strand_id
1 'polypeptide(L)'
;MTSVDELKKRRQNEALRIRTSLNRQRSVQHSSIKGGESTVAFVKERLCIGCDQCDIVCDDDAIALYKVPMLSPLMNVESNRKAKIIRDACTGCRLCVLACPTDAISMIDR
;
A
#
# COMPACT_ATOMS: atom_id res chain seq x y z
N MET A 1 -41.71 5.20 -2.78
CA MET A 1 -40.50 5.96 -3.18
C MET A 1 -39.79 6.35 -1.89
N THR A 2 -38.54 5.93 -1.69
CA THR A 2 -37.76 6.25 -0.48
C THR A 2 -37.43 7.74 -0.47
N SER A 3 -37.54 8.42 0.67
CA SER A 3 -37.19 9.85 0.75
C SER A 3 -35.67 10.06 0.67
N VAL A 4 -35.25 11.25 0.25
CA VAL A 4 -33.83 11.62 0.19
C VAL A 4 -33.17 11.52 1.57
N ASP A 5 -33.88 11.94 2.62
CA ASP A 5 -33.38 11.89 4.01
C ASP A 5 -33.25 10.46 4.53
N GLU A 6 -34.22 9.60 4.19
CA GLU A 6 -34.16 8.18 4.55
C GLU A 6 -32.99 7.47 3.85
N LEU A 7 -32.75 7.79 2.57
CA LEU A 7 -31.59 7.28 1.83
C LEU A 7 -30.27 7.75 2.45
N LYS A 8 -30.18 9.03 2.85
CA LYS A 8 -28.98 9.61 3.46
C LYS A 8 -28.65 8.93 4.78
N LYS A 9 -29.65 8.71 5.64
CA LYS A 9 -29.49 8.01 6.92
C LYS A 9 -29.02 6.56 6.74
N ARG A 10 -29.61 5.83 5.78
CA ARG A 10 -29.19 4.46 5.45
C ARG A 10 -27.75 4.40 4.94
N ARG A 11 -27.36 5.32 4.05
CA ARG A 11 -25.96 5.42 3.57
C ARG A 11 -24.96 5.71 4.68
N GLN A 12 -25.31 6.60 5.62
CA GLN A 12 -24.45 6.91 6.77
C GLN A 12 -24.25 5.70 7.68
N ASN A 13 -25.33 4.96 7.98
CA ASN A 13 -25.26 3.76 8.80
C ASN A 13 -24.41 2.67 8.14
N GLU A 14 -24.59 2.46 6.83
CA GLU A 14 -23.79 1.48 6.09
C GLU A 14 -22.32 1.89 6.00
N ALA A 15 -22.02 3.18 5.77
CA ALA A 15 -20.66 3.69 5.78
C ALA A 15 -19.96 3.47 7.13
N LEU A 16 -20.66 3.70 8.25
CA LEU A 16 -20.13 3.45 9.60
C LEU A 16 -19.83 1.97 9.84
N ARG A 17 -20.73 1.08 9.39
CA ARG A 17 -20.56 -0.37 9.48
C ARG A 17 -19.34 -0.84 8.67
N ILE A 18 -19.25 -0.41 7.41
CA ILE A 18 -18.14 -0.73 6.52
C ILE A 18 -16.82 -0.26 7.14
N ARG A 19 -16.76 1.00 7.61
CA ARG A 19 -15.56 1.57 8.25
C ARG A 19 -15.12 0.74 9.46
N THR A 20 -16.06 0.38 10.33
CA THR A 20 -15.76 -0.43 11.53
C THR A 20 -15.19 -1.80 11.15
N SER A 21 -15.78 -2.45 10.15
CA SER A 21 -15.30 -3.75 9.67
C SER A 21 -13.89 -3.66 9.05
N LEU A 22 -13.66 -2.68 8.18
CA LEU A 22 -12.36 -2.48 7.52
C LEU A 22 -11.24 -2.17 8.52
N ASN A 23 -11.52 -1.35 9.53
CA ASN A 23 -10.56 -1.04 10.59
C ASN A 23 -10.15 -2.30 11.38
N ARG A 24 -11.11 -3.18 11.69
CA ARG A 24 -10.84 -4.46 12.38
C ARG A 24 -10.00 -5.40 11.53
N GLN A 25 -10.26 -5.48 10.22
CA GLN A 25 -9.47 -6.34 9.33
C GLN A 25 -8.02 -5.86 9.21
N ARG A 26 -7.81 -4.54 9.10
CA ARG A 26 -6.47 -3.95 9.07
C ARG A 26 -5.69 -4.24 10.35
N SER A 27 -6.27 -4.07 11.55
CA SER A 27 -5.55 -4.35 12.79
C SER A 27 -5.04 -5.78 12.91
N VAL A 28 -5.81 -6.76 12.40
CA VAL A 28 -5.39 -8.18 12.35
C VAL A 28 -4.25 -8.40 11.35
N GLN A 29 -4.28 -7.77 10.18
CA GLN A 29 -3.18 -7.89 9.22
C GLN A 29 -1.87 -7.33 9.79
N HIS A 30 -1.92 -6.19 10.49
CA HIS A 30 -0.73 -5.50 10.99
C HIS A 30 0.04 -6.28 12.07
N SER A 31 -0.64 -7.13 12.86
CA SER A 31 0.03 -7.91 13.92
C SER A 31 0.89 -9.06 13.38
N SER A 32 0.63 -9.51 12.15
CA SER A 32 1.28 -10.69 11.55
C SER A 32 2.53 -10.38 10.71
N ILE A 33 2.86 -9.10 10.49
CA ILE A 33 3.94 -8.69 9.59
C ILE A 33 5.28 -8.71 10.34
N LYS A 34 6.26 -9.48 9.85
CA LYS A 34 7.66 -9.49 10.34
C LYS A 34 8.27 -8.09 10.31
N GLY A 35 9.02 -7.67 11.33
CA GLY A 35 9.71 -6.37 11.35
C GLY A 35 10.94 -6.37 12.25
N GLY A 36 11.66 -5.25 12.26
CA GLY A 36 12.90 -5.07 13.01
C GLY A 36 14.16 -5.24 12.15
N GLU A 37 15.32 -5.05 12.79
CA GLU A 37 16.64 -4.93 12.13
C GLU A 37 17.07 -6.16 11.32
N SER A 38 16.55 -7.35 11.66
CA SER A 38 16.84 -8.60 10.94
C SER A 38 16.01 -8.80 9.68
N THR A 39 15.15 -7.84 9.33
CA THR A 39 14.22 -7.94 8.21
C THR A 39 14.30 -6.72 7.31
N VAL A 40 14.05 -6.91 6.02
CA VAL A 40 14.09 -5.86 5.01
C VAL A 40 12.84 -5.90 4.15
N ALA A 41 12.37 -4.73 3.73
CA ALA A 41 11.25 -4.65 2.79
C ALA A 41 11.68 -5.15 1.40
N PHE A 42 10.75 -5.75 0.68
CA PHE A 42 10.93 -6.24 -0.69
C PHE A 42 9.72 -5.88 -1.54
N VAL A 43 9.95 -5.33 -2.73
CA VAL A 43 8.89 -4.92 -3.67
C VAL A 43 8.70 -5.99 -4.74
N LYS A 44 7.48 -6.51 -4.85
CA LYS A 44 7.01 -7.34 -5.96
C LYS A 44 6.65 -6.43 -7.13
N GLU A 45 7.58 -6.25 -8.06
CA GLU A 45 7.44 -5.31 -9.19
C GLU A 45 6.13 -5.48 -9.98
N ARG A 46 5.66 -6.72 -10.14
CA ARG A 46 4.41 -7.05 -10.87
C ARG A 46 3.16 -6.43 -10.23
N LEU A 47 3.15 -6.23 -8.91
CA LEU A 47 2.02 -5.66 -8.17
C LEU A 47 2.18 -4.16 -7.89
N CYS A 48 3.40 -3.64 -8.01
CA CYS A 48 3.68 -2.23 -7.79
C CYS A 48 3.05 -1.39 -8.91
N ILE A 49 2.16 -0.47 -8.57
CA ILE A 49 1.47 0.39 -9.55
C ILE A 49 2.10 1.78 -9.70
N GLY A 50 3.18 2.08 -8.95
CA GLY A 50 3.85 3.40 -9.02
C GLY A 50 3.08 4.54 -8.36
N CYS A 51 2.34 4.25 -7.28
CA CYS A 51 1.56 5.26 -6.54
C CYS A 51 2.37 6.07 -5.50
N ASP A 52 3.63 5.69 -5.29
CA ASP A 52 4.63 6.37 -4.45
C ASP A 52 4.30 6.53 -2.95
N GLN A 53 3.18 5.96 -2.48
CA GLN A 53 2.80 5.98 -1.07
C GLN A 53 3.86 5.40 -0.13
N CYS A 54 4.62 4.40 -0.59
CA CYS A 54 5.68 3.81 0.20
C CYS A 54 6.83 4.80 0.47
N ASP A 55 7.17 5.62 -0.52
CA ASP A 55 8.23 6.62 -0.47
C ASP A 55 7.85 7.75 0.50
N ILE A 56 6.61 8.22 0.40
CA ILE A 56 6.04 9.26 1.27
C ILE A 56 6.09 8.89 2.76
N VAL A 57 5.96 7.60 3.10
CA VAL A 57 5.97 7.14 4.50
C VAL A 57 7.34 6.66 4.98
N CYS A 58 8.37 6.74 4.15
CA CYS A 58 9.70 6.26 4.49
C CYS A 58 10.55 7.40 5.06
N ASP A 59 10.66 7.47 6.38
CA ASP A 59 11.50 8.48 7.05
C ASP A 59 13.01 8.22 6.88
N ASP A 60 13.40 7.02 6.42
CA ASP A 60 14.80 6.57 6.30
C ASP A 60 15.37 6.69 4.87
N ASP A 61 14.64 7.32 3.93
CA ASP A 61 15.03 7.42 2.50
C ASP A 61 15.40 6.07 1.85
N ALA A 62 14.84 4.96 2.35
CA ALA A 62 15.17 3.61 1.94
C ALA A 62 14.45 3.15 0.66
N ILE A 63 13.81 4.05 -0.07
CA ILE A 63 12.99 3.73 -1.26
C ILE A 63 13.45 4.56 -2.45
N ALA A 64 13.71 3.89 -3.57
CA ALA A 64 14.00 4.51 -4.84
C ALA A 64 12.89 4.21 -5.84
N LEU A 65 12.44 5.25 -6.55
CA LEU A 65 11.48 5.13 -7.64
C LEU A 65 12.21 5.16 -8.99
N TYR A 66 11.93 4.20 -9.86
CA TYR A 66 12.51 4.12 -11.20
C TYR A 66 11.43 3.96 -12.26
N LYS A 67 11.69 4.46 -13.47
CA LYS A 67 10.78 4.36 -14.60
C LYS A 67 10.91 2.99 -15.27
N VAL A 68 9.77 2.41 -15.63
CA VAL A 68 9.66 1.21 -16.47
C VAL A 68 8.70 1.47 -17.63
N PRO A 69 8.89 0.87 -18.82
CA PRO A 69 7.91 0.97 -19.89
C PRO A 69 6.55 0.43 -19.45
N MET A 70 5.48 1.18 -19.69
CA MET A 70 4.13 0.71 -19.37
C MET A 70 3.62 -0.18 -20.50
N LEU A 71 3.36 -1.44 -20.19
CA LEU A 71 2.78 -2.38 -21.15
C LEU A 71 1.25 -2.37 -20.98
N SER A 72 0.55 -1.68 -21.88
CA SER A 72 -0.91 -1.75 -21.98
C SER A 72 -1.35 -1.97 -23.42
N PRO A 73 -2.22 -2.97 -23.70
CA PRO A 73 -2.80 -3.17 -25.02
C PRO A 73 -3.75 -2.05 -25.48
N LEU A 74 -4.21 -1.20 -24.56
CA LEU A 74 -5.28 -0.22 -24.79
C LEU A 74 -4.80 1.23 -24.78
N MET A 75 -3.59 1.51 -24.26
CA MET A 75 -3.08 2.87 -24.12
C MET A 75 -1.55 2.91 -24.26
N ASN A 76 -1.06 3.94 -24.95
CA ASN A 76 0.36 4.22 -25.05
C ASN A 76 0.77 5.22 -23.98
N VAL A 77 1.42 4.73 -22.92
CA VAL A 77 1.99 5.56 -21.86
C VAL A 77 3.49 5.32 -21.83
N GLU A 78 4.28 6.39 -21.90
CA GLU A 78 5.74 6.30 -22.06
C GLU A 78 6.40 5.49 -20.94
N SER A 79 5.94 5.65 -19.69
CA SER A 79 6.47 4.89 -18.56
C SER A 79 5.51 4.85 -17.37
N ASN A 80 5.61 3.79 -16.59
CA ASN A 80 5.13 3.71 -15.22
C ASN A 80 6.32 3.83 -14.24
N ARG A 81 6.08 4.13 -12.97
CA ARG A 81 7.10 4.06 -11.91
C ARG A 81 7.00 2.75 -11.14
N LYS A 82 8.14 2.27 -10.64
CA LYS A 82 8.25 1.13 -9.74
C LYS A 82 9.14 1.51 -8.56
N ALA A 83 8.84 0.95 -7.40
CA ALA A 83 9.63 1.14 -6.19
C ALA A 83 10.68 0.02 -6.05
N LYS A 84 11.84 0.38 -5.51
CA LYS A 84 12.91 -0.54 -5.10
C LYS A 84 13.38 -0.15 -3.70
N ILE A 85 13.63 -1.15 -2.86
CA ILE A 85 14.16 -0.93 -1.51
C ILE A 85 15.68 -0.87 -1.54
N ILE A 86 16.24 0.17 -0.92
CA ILE A 86 17.67 0.30 -0.63
C ILE A 86 17.91 -0.44 0.70
N ARG A 87 18.43 -1.66 0.61
CA ARG A 87 18.51 -2.57 1.77
C ARG A 87 19.33 -2.00 2.94
N ASP A 88 20.36 -1.23 2.64
CA ASP A 88 21.27 -0.68 3.66
C ASP A 88 20.62 0.44 4.48
N ALA A 89 19.72 1.22 3.88
CA ALA A 89 18.98 2.27 4.56
C ALA A 89 17.70 1.77 5.24
N CYS A 90 17.19 0.58 4.87
CA CYS A 90 15.94 0.06 5.42
C CYS A 90 16.12 -0.46 6.86
N THR A 91 15.40 0.15 7.80
CA THR A 91 15.40 -0.18 9.24
C THR A 91 14.47 -1.35 9.63
N GLY A 92 13.59 -1.77 8.71
CA GLY A 92 12.60 -2.81 8.98
C GLY A 92 11.35 -2.34 9.74
N CYS A 93 11.02 -1.03 9.69
CA CYS A 93 9.87 -0.42 10.40
C CYS A 93 8.48 -0.87 9.90
N ARG A 94 8.39 -1.37 8.65
CA ARG A 94 7.18 -1.88 7.97
C ARG A 94 6.14 -0.85 7.53
N LEU A 95 6.37 0.46 7.71
CA LEU A 95 5.39 1.48 7.31
C LEU A 95 5.03 1.42 5.81
N CYS A 96 6.03 1.19 4.95
CA CYS A 96 5.84 1.05 3.52
C CYS A 96 4.93 -0.12 3.12
N VAL A 97 4.96 -1.23 3.88
CA VAL A 97 4.08 -2.38 3.68
C VAL A 97 2.63 -1.98 3.96
N LEU A 98 2.41 -1.25 5.06
CA LEU A 98 1.08 -0.79 5.48
C LEU A 98 0.51 0.28 4.54
N ALA A 99 1.38 1.08 3.92
CA ALA A 99 0.99 2.14 3.00
C ALA A 99 0.73 1.62 1.57
N CYS A 100 1.18 0.42 1.22
CA CYS A 100 1.07 -0.08 -0.14
C CYS A 100 -0.38 -0.46 -0.48
N PRO A 101 -1.06 0.23 -1.42
CA PRO A 101 -2.47 -0.03 -1.72
C PRO A 101 -2.71 -1.34 -2.48
N THR A 102 -1.66 -1.98 -2.98
CA THR A 102 -1.73 -3.21 -3.79
C THR A 102 -0.98 -4.38 -3.16
N ASP A 103 -0.59 -4.27 -1.89
CA ASP A 103 0.18 -5.28 -1.16
C ASP A 103 1.45 -5.73 -1.92
N ALA A 104 2.05 -4.82 -2.68
CA ALA A 104 3.24 -5.09 -3.48
C ALA A 104 4.51 -5.22 -2.62
N ILE A 105 4.49 -4.79 -1.36
CA ILE A 105 5.66 -4.80 -0.48
C ILE A 105 5.47 -5.86 0.61
N SER A 106 6.51 -6.67 0.83
CA SER A 106 6.55 -7.68 1.90
C SER A 106 7.85 -7.62 2.66
N MET A 107 7.84 -8.09 3.90
CA MET A 107 9.06 -8.17 4.73
C MET A 107 9.70 -9.54 4.56
N ILE A 108 11.00 -9.55 4.26
CA ILE A 108 11.82 -10.76 4.12
C ILE A 108 12.97 -10.70 5.14
N ASP A 109 13.58 -11.85 5.41
CA ASP A 109 14.79 -11.90 6.24
C ASP A 109 15.97 -11.30 5.44
N ARG A 110 16.87 -10.59 6.13
CA ARG A 110 17.94 -9.80 5.50
C ARG A 110 18.96 -10.64 4.72
#